data_AF-A0A377ZJ39-F1
#
_entry.id   AF-A0A377ZJ39-F1
#
_cell.length_a   1.000
_cell.length_b   1.000
_cell.length_c   1.000
_cell.angle_alpha   90.00
_cell.angle_beta   90.00
_cell.angle_gamma   90.00
#
_symmetry.space_group_name_H-M   'P 1'
#
loop_
_entity.id
_entity.type
_entity.pdbx_description
1 polymer ?
#
loop_
_entity_poly.entity_id
_entity_poly.type
_entity_poly.pdbx_seq_one_letter_code
_entity_poly.pdbx_strand_id
1 'polypeptide(L)'
;MVARLLVRLKSPAPPIVPKPSPMMTGFAHLGHLAIYLLFIALPLIGMVMMYWRGNPWYAFGLTMPYAPQSDFERVDTLKAIHEWLANAGYFVIGLHALAALLHHYWWKDNTLLRMMPRKR
;
A
#
# COMPACT_ATOMS: atom_id res chain seq x y z
N MET A 1 -0.73 6.30 2.98
CA MET A 1 0.47 5.48 3.30
C MET A 1 1.64 6.28 3.82
N VAL A 2 1.93 7.47 3.27
CA VAL A 2 3.07 8.32 3.71
C VAL A 2 3.07 8.60 5.22
N ALA A 3 1.96 9.08 5.79
CA ALA A 3 1.86 9.32 7.23
C ALA A 3 2.14 8.05 8.06
N ARG A 4 1.58 6.90 7.65
CA ARG A 4 1.83 5.60 8.31
C ARG A 4 3.29 5.19 8.23
N LEU A 5 3.96 5.40 7.10
CA LEU A 5 5.38 5.11 6.94
C LEU A 5 6.22 5.98 7.88
N LEU A 6 5.93 7.27 7.98
CA LEU A 6 6.63 8.17 8.92
C LEU A 6 6.45 7.72 10.37
N VAL A 7 5.23 7.33 10.77
CA VAL A 7 4.98 6.77 12.11
C VAL A 7 5.76 5.45 12.30
N ARG A 8 5.80 4.58 11.30
CA ARG A 8 6.54 3.30 11.37
C ARG A 8 8.05 3.48 11.52
N LEU A 9 8.61 4.56 10.96
CA LEU A 9 10.03 4.91 11.10
C LEU A 9 10.34 5.54 12.47
N LYS A 10 9.39 6.30 13.03
CA LYS A 10 9.57 6.99 14.32
C LYS A 10 9.26 6.13 15.54
N SER A 11 8.32 5.19 15.41
CA SER A 11 7.83 4.37 16.52
C SER A 11 8.21 2.91 16.31
N PRO A 12 8.82 2.25 17.32
CA PRO A 12 9.12 0.84 17.22
C PRO A 12 7.83 0.03 17.10
N ALA A 13 7.85 -0.98 16.23
CA ALA A 13 6.73 -1.91 16.14
C ALA A 13 6.62 -2.70 17.45
N PRO A 14 5.42 -2.88 18.03
CA PRO A 14 5.23 -3.78 19.16
C PRO A 14 5.81 -5.17 18.86
N PRO A 15 6.38 -5.90 19.84
CA PRO A 15 7.00 -7.21 19.59
C PRO A 15 5.95 -8.29 19.28
N ILE A 16 6.29 -9.27 18.44
CA ILE A 16 5.46 -10.48 18.22
C ILE A 16 5.77 -11.47 19.35
N VAL A 17 4.74 -12.08 19.93
CA VAL A 17 4.86 -13.12 20.95
C VAL A 17 4.01 -14.34 20.54
N PRO A 18 4.61 -15.54 20.49
CA PRO A 18 6.04 -15.86 20.70
C PRO A 18 6.95 -15.20 19.64
N LYS A 19 8.22 -14.98 19.98
CA LYS A 19 9.17 -14.28 19.09
C LYS A 19 9.41 -15.12 17.81
N PRO A 20 9.13 -14.59 16.61
CA PRO A 20 9.35 -15.30 15.36
C PRO A 20 10.85 -15.38 15.04
N SER A 21 11.20 -16.29 14.13
CA SER A 21 12.57 -16.38 13.63
C SER A 21 12.99 -15.06 12.94
N PRO A 22 14.30 -14.73 12.92
CA PRO A 22 14.80 -13.55 12.21
C PRO A 22 14.42 -13.56 10.73
N MET A 23 14.41 -14.73 10.09
CA MET A 23 14.03 -14.91 8.70
C MET A 23 12.56 -14.55 8.45
N MET A 24 11.63 -15.02 9.30
CA MET A 24 10.21 -14.67 9.21
C MET A 24 9.99 -13.17 9.39
N THR A 25 10.73 -12.56 10.32
CA THR A 25 10.71 -11.11 10.53
C THR A 25 11.21 -10.34 9.31
N GLY A 26 12.29 -10.83 8.67
CA GLY A 26 12.83 -10.26 7.43
C GLY A 26 11.82 -10.30 6.29
N PHE A 27 11.18 -11.45 6.04
CA PHE A 27 10.13 -11.56 5.02
C PHE A 27 8.93 -10.66 5.31
N ALA A 28 8.50 -10.55 6.58
CA ALA A 28 7.44 -9.63 6.96
C ALA A 28 7.82 -8.17 6.68
N HIS A 29 9.08 -7.77 6.90
CA HIS A 29 9.55 -6.43 6.54
C HIS A 29 9.58 -6.18 5.03
N LEU A 30 10.03 -7.16 4.23
CA LEU A 30 9.97 -7.07 2.77
C LEU A 30 8.53 -6.96 2.26
N GLY A 31 7.60 -7.74 2.82
CA GLY A 31 6.17 -7.64 2.50
C GLY A 31 5.60 -6.26 2.82
N HIS A 32 5.93 -5.69 3.98
CA HIS A 32 5.51 -4.32 4.32
C HIS A 32 6.13 -3.28 3.37
N LEU A 33 7.40 -3.43 2.99
CA LEU A 33 8.04 -2.55 2.02
C LEU A 33 7.32 -2.60 0.67
N ALA A 34 6.98 -3.79 0.17
CA ALA A 34 6.20 -3.95 -1.05
C ALA A 34 4.84 -3.25 -0.96
N ILE A 35 4.12 -3.41 0.17
CA ILE A 35 2.86 -2.70 0.42
C ILE A 35 3.06 -1.17 0.40
N TYR A 36 4.10 -0.65 1.08
CA TYR A 36 4.36 0.79 1.10
C TYR A 36 4.65 1.33 -0.30
N LEU A 37 5.54 0.67 -1.05
CA LEU A 37 5.88 1.10 -2.40
C LEU A 37 4.67 1.05 -3.32
N LEU A 38 3.92 -0.06 -3.31
CA LEU A 38 2.76 -0.26 -4.17
C LEU A 38 1.65 0.78 -3.91
N PHE A 39 1.24 0.94 -2.66
CA PHE A 39 0.13 1.82 -2.30
C PHE A 39 0.53 3.31 -2.19
N ILE A 40 1.81 3.64 -2.37
CA ILE A 40 2.27 5.02 -2.64
C ILE A 40 2.34 5.26 -4.14
N ALA A 41 2.94 4.34 -4.91
CA ALA A 41 3.09 4.47 -6.35
C ALA A 41 1.75 4.53 -7.08
N LEU A 42 0.78 3.67 -6.69
CA LEU A 42 -0.52 3.56 -7.34
C LEU A 42 -1.26 4.92 -7.43
N PRO A 43 -1.53 5.65 -6.31
CA PRO A 43 -2.18 6.96 -6.40
C PRO A 43 -1.32 8.02 -7.09
N LEU A 44 0.01 7.97 -6.96
CA LEU A 44 0.90 8.91 -7.66
C LEU A 44 0.77 8.76 -9.18
N ILE A 45 0.83 7.52 -9.68
CA ILE A 45 0.63 7.22 -11.11
C ILE A 45 -0.76 7.68 -11.55
N GLY A 46 -1.80 7.42 -10.74
CA GLY A 46 -3.15 7.87 -11.04
C GLY A 46 -3.25 9.40 -11.18
N MET A 47 -2.62 10.16 -10.28
CA MET A 47 -2.58 11.63 -10.37
C MET A 47 -1.80 12.12 -11.60
N VAL A 48 -0.66 11.51 -11.91
CA VAL A 48 0.14 11.85 -13.10
C VAL A 48 -0.62 11.54 -14.39
N MET A 49 -1.36 10.42 -14.43
CA MET A 49 -2.25 10.08 -15.53
C MET A 49 -3.36 11.12 -15.72
N MET A 50 -4.02 11.54 -14.63
CA MET A 50 -5.04 12.60 -14.69
C MET A 50 -4.47 13.94 -15.17
N TYR A 51 -3.25 14.27 -14.74
CA TYR A 51 -2.55 15.48 -15.18
C TYR A 51 -2.32 15.47 -16.71
N TRP A 52 -1.76 14.39 -17.27
CA TRP A 52 -1.46 14.28 -18.70
C TRP A 52 -2.68 14.05 -19.58
N ARG A 53 -3.83 13.70 -19.00
CA ARG A 53 -5.09 13.61 -19.74
C ARG A 53 -5.57 14.99 -20.25
N GLY A 54 -5.09 16.08 -19.65
CA GLY A 54 -5.29 17.44 -20.17
C GLY A 54 -6.71 18.00 -20.04
N ASN A 55 -7.55 17.37 -19.21
CA ASN A 55 -8.93 17.80 -18.99
C ASN A 55 -9.14 18.22 -17.53
N PRO A 56 -10.05 19.18 -17.25
CA PRO A 56 -10.44 19.51 -15.88
C PRO A 56 -10.88 18.26 -15.10
N TRP A 57 -10.34 18.11 -13.90
CA TRP A 57 -10.69 17.05 -12.97
C TRP A 57 -10.72 17.57 -11.54
N TYR A 58 -11.42 16.83 -10.68
CA TYR A 58 -11.72 17.27 -9.33
C TYR A 58 -11.25 16.26 -8.29
N ALA A 59 -10.69 16.75 -7.19
CA ALA A 59 -10.44 15.98 -5.99
C ALA A 59 -10.89 16.79 -4.78
N PHE A 60 -11.64 16.18 -3.87
CA PHE A 60 -12.17 16.86 -2.67
C PHE A 60 -12.99 18.13 -2.97
N GLY A 61 -13.67 18.18 -4.12
CA GLY A 61 -14.44 19.35 -4.57
C GLY A 61 -13.60 20.49 -5.15
N LEU A 62 -12.28 20.34 -5.24
CA LEU A 62 -11.36 21.33 -5.81
C LEU A 62 -10.96 20.96 -7.23
N THR A 63 -10.83 21.96 -8.10
CA THR A 63 -10.23 21.80 -9.43
C THR A 63 -8.74 21.50 -9.27
N MET A 64 -8.29 20.44 -9.91
CA MET A 64 -6.90 20.00 -9.82
C MET A 64 -6.09 20.45 -11.05
N PRO A 65 -4.76 20.61 -10.93
CA PRO A 65 -3.92 20.93 -12.07
C PRO A 65 -3.98 19.85 -13.17
N TYR A 66 -3.95 20.29 -14.42
CA TYR A 66 -3.86 19.44 -15.60
C TYR A 66 -2.95 20.09 -16.64
N ALA A 67 -2.37 19.29 -17.52
CA ALA A 67 -1.53 19.79 -18.60
C ALA A 67 -2.37 20.60 -19.60
N PRO A 68 -1.84 21.70 -20.18
CA PRO A 68 -2.55 22.50 -21.17
C PRO A 68 -2.80 21.73 -22.48
N GLN A 69 -1.98 20.71 -22.76
CA GLN A 69 -2.13 19.79 -23.88
C GLN A 69 -2.06 18.35 -23.36
N SER A 70 -2.90 17.49 -23.91
CA SER A 70 -2.94 16.07 -23.58
C SER A 70 -1.78 15.30 -24.20
N ASP A 71 -1.23 14.34 -23.45
CA ASP A 71 -0.24 13.37 -23.93
C ASP A 71 -0.82 11.95 -23.76
N PHE A 72 -1.53 11.48 -24.80
CA PHE A 72 -2.26 10.21 -24.74
C PHE A 72 -1.35 8.98 -24.72
N GLU A 73 -0.20 9.02 -25.38
CA GLU A 73 0.78 7.93 -25.34
C GLU A 73 1.27 7.69 -23.91
N ARG A 74 1.58 8.79 -23.19
CA ARG A 74 1.96 8.71 -21.78
C ARG A 74 0.80 8.27 -20.90
N VAL A 75 -0.42 8.76 -21.14
CA VAL A 75 -1.62 8.34 -20.40
C VAL A 75 -1.85 6.84 -20.54
N ASP A 76 -1.77 6.29 -21.74
CA ASP A 76 -2.00 4.86 -21.99
C ASP A 76 -0.94 4.00 -21.33
N THR A 77 0.34 4.41 -21.40
CA THR A 77 1.43 3.75 -20.69
C THR A 77 1.21 3.75 -19.18
N LEU A 78 0.88 4.91 -18.60
CA LEU A 78 0.63 5.04 -17.16
C LEU A 78 -0.60 4.25 -16.74
N LYS A 79 -1.65 4.22 -17.57
CA LYS A 79 -2.87 3.45 -17.33
C LYS A 79 -2.58 1.96 -17.28
N ALA A 80 -1.82 1.42 -18.23
CA ALA A 80 -1.43 0.02 -18.26
C ALA A 80 -0.63 -0.37 -17.00
N ILE A 81 0.34 0.46 -16.62
CA ILE A 81 1.13 0.26 -15.39
C ILE A 81 0.24 0.33 -14.15
N HIS A 82 -0.65 1.33 -14.08
CA HIS A 82 -1.56 1.52 -12.95
C HIS A 82 -2.52 0.34 -12.78
N GLU A 83 -3.10 -0.15 -13.88
CA GLU A 83 -4.00 -1.30 -13.89
C GLU A 83 -3.27 -2.57 -13.45
N TRP A 84 -2.07 -2.81 -13.98
CA TRP A 84 -1.24 -3.94 -13.56
C TRP A 84 -0.91 -3.89 -12.07
N LEU A 85 -0.49 -2.72 -11.56
CA LEU A 85 -0.19 -2.52 -10.13
C LEU A 85 -1.44 -2.66 -9.26
N ALA A 86 -2.60 -2.18 -9.71
CA ALA A 86 -3.86 -2.32 -8.98
C ALA A 86 -4.24 -3.81 -8.84
N ASN A 87 -4.13 -4.57 -9.93
CA ASN A 87 -4.38 -6.00 -9.94
C ASN A 87 -3.39 -6.77 -9.04
N ALA A 88 -2.09 -6.44 -9.11
CA ALA A 88 -1.09 -6.98 -8.19
C ALA A 88 -1.42 -6.61 -6.73
N GLY A 89 -1.99 -5.42 -6.48
CA GLY A 89 -2.42 -4.95 -5.18
C GLY A 89 -3.47 -5.83 -4.53
N TYR A 90 -4.43 -6.36 -5.28
CA TYR A 90 -5.40 -7.32 -4.75
C TYR A 90 -4.71 -8.58 -4.22
N PHE A 91 -3.76 -9.12 -4.98
CA PHE A 91 -3.01 -10.30 -4.56
C PHE A 91 -2.14 -10.03 -3.33
N VAL A 92 -1.45 -8.89 -3.30
CA VAL A 92 -0.61 -8.47 -2.15
C VAL A 92 -1.46 -8.29 -0.89
N ILE A 93 -2.63 -7.65 -0.97
CA ILE A 93 -3.55 -7.51 0.17
C ILE A 93 -4.06 -8.90 0.59
N GLY A 94 -4.43 -9.75 -0.36
CA GLY A 94 -4.91 -11.10 -0.10
C GLY A 94 -3.88 -11.93 0.68
N LEU A 95 -2.63 -11.96 0.21
CA LEU A 95 -1.54 -12.63 0.91
C LEU A 95 -1.25 -12.01 2.29
N HIS A 96 -1.28 -10.69 2.40
CA HIS A 96 -1.06 -10.00 3.67
C HIS A 96 -2.13 -10.36 4.71
N ALA A 97 -3.40 -10.33 4.30
CA ALA A 97 -4.51 -10.70 5.15
C ALA A 97 -4.45 -12.18 5.52
N LEU A 98 -4.20 -13.07 4.55
CA LEU A 98 -4.05 -14.50 4.80
C LEU A 98 -2.94 -14.78 5.81
N ALA A 99 -1.77 -14.15 5.67
CA ALA A 99 -0.68 -14.28 6.63
C ALA A 99 -1.12 -13.85 8.03
N ALA A 100 -1.80 -12.70 8.17
CA ALA A 100 -2.31 -12.24 9.46
C ALA A 100 -3.31 -13.22 10.09
N LEU A 101 -4.17 -13.85 9.27
CA LEU A 101 -5.12 -14.88 9.71
C LEU A 101 -4.41 -16.17 10.11
N LEU A 102 -3.39 -16.61 9.37
CA LEU A 102 -2.57 -17.77 9.73
C LEU A 102 -1.83 -17.54 11.06
N HIS A 103 -1.24 -16.37 11.24
CA HIS A 103 -0.66 -15.95 12.52
C HIS A 103 -1.67 -16.00 13.66
N HIS A 104 -2.89 -15.52 13.43
CA HIS A 104 -3.91 -15.46 14.48
C HIS A 104 -4.54 -16.82 14.82
N TYR A 105 -4.93 -17.61 13.81
CA TYR A 105 -5.72 -18.82 14.02
C TYR A 105 -4.88 -20.09 14.06
N TRP A 106 -3.80 -20.16 13.28
CA TRP A 106 -2.98 -21.37 13.18
C TRP A 106 -1.79 -21.32 14.14
N TRP A 107 -0.94 -20.29 14.03
CA TRP A 107 0.21 -20.12 14.93
C TRP A 107 -0.17 -19.54 16.29
N LYS A 108 -1.37 -18.95 16.40
CA LYS A 108 -1.95 -18.42 17.65
C LYS A 108 -1.03 -17.42 18.34
N ASP A 109 -0.36 -16.58 17.56
CA ASP A 109 0.46 -15.50 18.08
C ASP A 109 -0.32 -14.17 18.13
N ASN A 110 0.30 -13.15 18.73
CA ASN A 110 -0.33 -11.84 18.89
C ASN A 110 -0.19 -10.92 17.65
N THR A 111 0.20 -11.43 16.48
CA THR A 111 0.53 -10.61 15.31
C THR A 111 -0.61 -9.69 14.91
N LEU A 112 -1.81 -10.25 14.73
CA LEU A 112 -3.03 -9.50 14.38
C LEU A 112 -3.53 -8.65 15.55
N LEU A 113 -3.50 -9.17 16.77
CA LEU A 113 -4.02 -8.49 17.97
C LEU A 113 -3.35 -7.13 18.21
N ARG A 114 -2.07 -6.99 17.86
CA ARG A 114 -1.33 -5.72 17.99
C ARG A 114 -1.75 -4.65 16.98
N MET A 115 -2.55 -5.00 15.97
CA MET A 115 -3.13 -4.06 15.01
C MET A 115 -4.63 -3.83 15.23
N MET A 116 -5.23 -4.50 16.21
CA MET A 116 -6.65 -4.32 16.56
C MET A 116 -6.84 -3.13 17.50
N PRO A 117 -7.94 -2.37 17.37
CA PRO A 117 -8.21 -1.21 18.23
C PRO A 117 -8.58 -1.60 19.67
N ARG A 118 -9.17 -2.79 19.85
CA ARG A 118 -9.49 -3.33 21.18
C ARG A 118 -8.33 -4.17 21.68
N LYS A 119 -7.89 -3.93 22.91
CA LYS A 119 -7.04 -4.88 23.65
C LYS A 119 -7.91 -6.08 24.04
N ARG A 120 -7.60 -7.23 23.48
CA ARG A 120 -8.16 -8.54 23.85
C ARG A 120 -7.02 -9.43 24.30
#